data_AF-A0A6A7SI29-F1
#
_entry.id   AF-A0A6A7SI29-F1
#
_cell.length_a   1.000
_cell.length_b   1.000
_cell.length_c   1.000
_cell.angle_alpha   90.00
_cell.angle_beta   90.00
_cell.angle_gamma   90.00
#
_symmetry.space_group_name_H-M   'P 1'
#
loop_
_entity.id
_entity.type
_entity.pdbx_description
1 polymer ?
#
loop_
_entity_poly.entity_id
_entity_poly.type
_entity_poly.pdbx_seq_one_letter_code
_entity_poly.pdbx_strand_id
1 'polypeptide(L)'
;MEIGQPVDIHVDAYPDRVFKGRVASLSPATGAQFSLLPQDNATGNFNKIVQKVPVRIRVTEPPERLALLRPGLSVVPEVDTRETGEGRVYRNQDRNPLADADQGERSGPDDNRDGGRP
;
A
#
# COMPACT_ATOMS: atom_id res chain seq x y z
N MET A 1 -1.77 -7.62 0.43
CA MET A 1 -3.22 -7.94 0.52
C MET A 1 -3.92 -7.49 -0.74
N GLU A 2 -4.67 -8.37 -1.40
CA GLU A 2 -5.34 -8.12 -2.68
C GLU A 2 -6.74 -8.77 -2.74
N ILE A 3 -7.53 -8.36 -3.73
CA ILE A 3 -8.87 -8.93 -3.96
C ILE A 3 -8.73 -10.40 -4.37
N GLY A 4 -9.61 -11.25 -3.83
CA GLY A 4 -9.66 -12.68 -4.14
C GLY A 4 -8.95 -13.58 -3.13
N GLN A 5 -8.10 -13.02 -2.27
CA GLN A 5 -7.38 -13.80 -1.26
C GLN A 5 -8.31 -14.56 -0.33
N PRO A 6 -7.98 -15.81 0.04
CA PRO A 6 -8.80 -16.61 0.94
C PRO A 6 -8.74 -16.03 2.35
N VAL A 7 -9.86 -16.14 3.05
CA VAL A 7 -10.05 -15.61 4.40
C VAL A 7 -10.69 -16.68 5.29
N ASP A 8 -10.09 -16.89 6.45
CA ASP A 8 -10.67 -17.65 7.54
C ASP A 8 -11.35 -16.68 8.51
N ILE A 9 -12.60 -16.96 8.86
CA ILE A 9 -13.44 -16.06 9.65
C ILE A 9 -13.86 -16.81 10.91
N HIS A 10 -13.30 -16.37 12.04
CA HIS A 10 -13.66 -16.84 13.36
C HIS A 10 -14.77 -15.96 13.92
N VAL A 11 -15.88 -16.56 14.35
CA VAL A 11 -17.04 -15.82 14.87
C VAL A 11 -17.12 -16.07 16.37
N ASP A 12 -17.18 -15.01 17.16
CA ASP A 12 -17.14 -15.12 18.63
C ASP A 12 -18.29 -15.99 19.19
N ALA A 13 -19.44 -15.97 18.53
CA ALA A 13 -20.60 -16.78 18.91
C ALA A 13 -20.45 -18.27 18.57
N TYR A 14 -19.48 -18.65 17.73
CA TYR A 14 -19.26 -20.00 17.24
C TYR A 14 -17.76 -20.38 17.29
N PRO A 15 -17.15 -20.52 18.49
CA PRO A 15 -15.71 -20.75 18.63
C PRO A 15 -15.21 -22.02 17.95
N ASP A 16 -16.06 -23.05 17.88
CA ASP A 16 -15.73 -24.34 17.24
C ASP A 16 -15.94 -24.35 15.72
N ARG A 17 -16.26 -23.20 15.10
CA ARG A 17 -16.57 -23.10 13.67
C ARG A 17 -15.75 -22.03 12.99
N VAL A 18 -15.06 -22.43 11.92
CA VAL A 18 -14.37 -21.51 11.02
C VAL A 18 -15.18 -21.37 9.74
N PHE A 19 -15.52 -20.14 9.38
CA PHE A 19 -16.21 -19.82 8.12
C PHE A 19 -15.19 -19.39 7.08
N LYS A 20 -15.36 -19.83 5.84
CA LYS A 20 -14.48 -19.47 4.72
C LYS A 20 -15.06 -18.29 3.93
N GLY A 21 -14.17 -17.42 3.47
CA GLY A 21 -14.51 -16.29 2.62
C GLY A 21 -13.36 -15.89 1.70
N ARG A 22 -13.59 -14.80 0.98
CA ARG A 22 -12.59 -14.14 0.15
C ARG A 22 -12.66 -12.63 0.28
N VAL A 23 -11.51 -11.96 0.13
CA VAL A 23 -11.46 -10.49 0.03
C VAL A 23 -12.24 -10.06 -1.21
N ALA A 24 -13.31 -9.29 -1.01
CA ALA A 24 -14.18 -8.84 -2.09
C ALA A 24 -13.81 -7.46 -2.61
N SER A 25 -13.36 -6.57 -1.73
CA SER A 25 -12.88 -5.24 -2.12
C SER A 25 -11.99 -4.61 -1.06
N LEU A 26 -11.01 -3.86 -1.53
CA LEU A 26 -10.22 -2.89 -0.78
C LEU A 26 -10.66 -1.52 -1.28
N SER A 27 -11.17 -0.64 -0.41
CA SER A 27 -11.56 0.70 -0.87
C SER A 27 -10.30 1.49 -1.26
N PRO A 28 -10.26 2.10 -2.46
CA PRO A 28 -9.05 2.73 -3.00
C PRO A 28 -8.63 4.02 -2.27
N ALA A 29 -9.47 4.57 -1.39
CA ALA A 29 -9.23 5.84 -0.75
C ALA A 29 -9.62 5.81 0.74
N THR A 30 -8.70 6.28 1.58
CA THR A 30 -9.02 6.79 2.91
C THR A 30 -9.75 8.13 2.70
N GLY A 31 -10.78 8.44 3.48
CA GLY A 31 -11.63 9.64 3.29
C GLY A 31 -10.91 11.00 3.38
N ALA A 32 -9.57 11.02 3.51
CA ALA A 32 -8.74 12.20 3.59
C ALA A 32 -8.48 12.89 2.23
N GLN A 33 -8.75 12.23 1.09
CA GLN A 33 -8.53 12.83 -0.24
C GLN A 33 -9.59 13.88 -0.65
N PHE A 34 -10.62 14.13 0.17
CA PHE A 34 -11.71 15.07 -0.13
C PHE A 34 -11.77 16.27 0.82
N SER A 35 -10.69 16.60 1.55
CA SER A 35 -10.65 17.86 2.32
C SER A 35 -10.48 19.06 1.38
N LEU A 36 -11.40 20.02 1.45
CA LEU A 36 -11.30 21.31 0.74
C LEU A 36 -10.22 22.23 1.33
N LEU A 37 -9.67 21.89 2.50
CA LEU A 37 -8.65 22.65 3.20
C LEU A 37 -7.41 21.76 3.38
N PRO A 38 -6.28 22.08 2.75
CA PRO A 38 -4.99 21.52 3.13
C PRO A 38 -4.72 21.85 4.60
N GLN A 39 -4.27 20.89 5.39
CA GLN A 39 -3.75 21.21 6.73
C GLN A 39 -2.40 21.91 6.56
N ASP A 40 -2.35 23.19 6.88
CA ASP A 40 -1.12 23.98 6.93
C ASP A 40 -0.35 23.63 8.21
N ASN A 41 0.59 22.69 8.10
CA ASN A 41 1.41 22.22 9.23
C ASN A 41 2.68 23.07 9.41
N ALA A 42 2.56 24.40 9.45
CA ALA A 42 3.69 25.33 9.62
C ALA A 42 4.20 25.49 11.08
N THR A 43 3.92 24.55 12.00
CA THR A 43 4.36 24.65 13.42
C THR A 43 4.78 23.31 14.05
N GLY A 44 5.51 22.47 13.31
CA GLY A 44 6.36 21.43 13.91
C GLY A 44 5.67 20.36 14.79
N ASN A 45 4.39 20.07 14.58
CA ASN A 45 3.68 19.01 15.32
C ASN A 45 3.52 17.75 14.45
N PHE A 46 4.29 16.72 14.75
CA PHE A 46 4.26 15.42 14.05
C PHE A 46 3.19 14.49 14.65
N ASN A 47 1.91 14.85 14.53
CA ASN A 47 0.85 13.92 14.93
C ASN A 47 0.63 12.87 13.83
N LYS A 48 1.01 11.62 14.12
CA LYS A 48 0.72 10.47 13.24
C LYS A 48 -0.78 10.19 13.25
N ILE A 49 -1.46 10.52 12.15
CA ILE A 49 -2.87 10.18 11.96
C ILE A 49 -2.95 8.76 11.40
N VAL A 50 -3.65 7.86 12.11
CA VAL A 50 -3.91 6.50 11.63
C VAL A 50 -5.02 6.55 10.59
N GLN A 51 -4.69 6.19 9.35
CA GLN A 51 -5.68 6.01 8.30
C GLN A 51 -6.11 4.54 8.23
N LYS A 52 -7.41 4.29 8.37
CA LYS A 52 -7.98 2.94 8.25
C LYS A 52 -8.42 2.69 6.81
N VAL A 53 -8.03 1.55 6.25
CA VAL A 53 -8.50 1.08 4.94
C VAL A 53 -9.64 0.10 5.17
N PRO A 54 -10.88 0.43 4.77
CA PRO A 54 -11.99 -0.50 4.93
C PRO A 54 -11.83 -1.67 3.95
N VAL A 55 -12.03 -2.88 4.47
CA VAL A 55 -11.97 -4.13 3.72
C VAL A 55 -13.33 -4.81 3.78
N ARG A 56 -13.82 -5.28 2.63
CA ARG A 56 -15.02 -6.10 2.57
C ARG A 56 -14.65 -7.54 2.27
N ILE A 57 -15.16 -8.48 3.07
CA ILE A 57 -14.97 -9.91 2.90
C ILE A 57 -16.30 -10.53 2.50
N ARG A 58 -16.30 -11.36 1.45
CA ARG A 58 -17.48 -12.15 1.04
C ARG A 58 -17.33 -13.56 1.61
N VAL A 59 -18.27 -13.98 2.46
CA VAL A 59 -18.35 -15.35 2.96
C VAL A 59 -18.76 -16.27 1.81
N THR A 60 -18.07 -17.40 1.65
CA THR A 60 -18.25 -18.36 0.54
C THR A 60 -18.79 -19.71 1.02
N GLU A 61 -19.50 -19.70 2.14
CA GLU A 61 -20.07 -20.89 2.75
C GLU A 61 -21.40 -21.31 2.08
N PRO A 62 -21.79 -22.59 2.17
CA PRO A 62 -23.10 -23.04 1.72
C PRO A 62 -24.25 -22.32 2.44
N PRO A 63 -25.46 -22.25 1.84
CA PRO A 63 -26.61 -21.53 2.41
C PRO A 63 -26.96 -21.95 3.85
N GLU A 64 -26.86 -23.23 4.16
CA GLU A 64 -27.14 -23.77 5.50
C GLU A 64 -26.21 -23.20 6.57
N ARG A 65 -24.93 -23.01 6.21
CA ARG A 65 -23.93 -22.43 7.11
C ARG A 65 -24.07 -20.91 7.18
N LEU A 66 -24.39 -20.25 6.06
CA LEU A 66 -24.67 -18.81 6.04
C LEU A 66 -25.90 -18.45 6.88
N ALA A 67 -26.89 -19.33 6.96
CA ALA A 67 -28.10 -19.14 7.76
C ALA A 67 -27.83 -19.06 9.27
N LEU A 68 -26.62 -19.41 9.74
CA LEU A 68 -26.18 -19.23 11.12
C LEU A 68 -25.65 -17.83 11.38
N LEU A 69 -25.12 -17.15 10.35
CA LEU A 69 -24.59 -15.80 10.51
C LEU A 69 -25.74 -14.80 10.60
N ARG A 70 -25.61 -13.87 11.55
CA ARG A 70 -26.55 -12.76 11.75
C ARG A 70 -25.79 -11.44 11.68
N PRO A 71 -26.38 -10.37 11.10
CA PRO A 71 -25.80 -9.05 11.18
C PRO A 71 -25.53 -8.64 12.63
N GLY A 72 -24.37 -8.02 12.87
CA GLY A 72 -23.95 -7.58 14.21
C GLY A 72 -23.08 -8.56 14.99
N LEU A 73 -22.85 -9.79 14.49
CA LEU A 73 -21.86 -10.69 15.09
C LEU A 73 -20.44 -10.15 14.91
N SER A 74 -19.67 -10.19 15.99
CA SER A 74 -18.24 -9.91 15.99
C SER A 74 -17.46 -11.08 15.39
N VAL A 75 -16.41 -10.75 14.63
CA VAL A 75 -15.56 -11.73 13.96
C VAL A 75 -14.10 -11.31 13.99
N VAL A 76 -13.21 -12.31 13.96
CA VAL A 76 -11.77 -12.15 13.74
C VAL A 76 -11.43 -12.78 12.38
N PRO A 77 -11.15 -11.96 11.35
CA PRO A 77 -10.77 -12.46 10.03
C PRO A 77 -9.25 -12.63 9.91
N GLU A 78 -8.82 -13.76 9.36
CA GLU A 78 -7.44 -14.06 9.00
C GLU A 78 -7.31 -14.17 7.48
N VAL A 79 -6.51 -13.32 6.86
CA VAL A 79 -6.32 -13.31 5.40
C VAL A 79 -4.97 -13.91 5.05
N ASP A 80 -4.96 -14.88 4.13
CA ASP A 80 -3.72 -15.43 3.60
C ASP A 80 -3.13 -14.49 2.55
N THR A 81 -2.00 -13.87 2.88
CA THR A 81 -1.30 -12.91 2.00
C THR A 81 -0.13 -13.53 1.23
N ARG A 82 0.15 -14.84 1.37
CA ARG A 82 1.35 -15.48 0.82
C ARG A 82 1.41 -15.50 -0.71
N GLU A 83 0.26 -15.41 -1.38
CA GLU A 83 0.18 -15.36 -2.84
C GLU A 83 0.25 -13.93 -3.40
N THR A 84 0.28 -12.90 -2.55
CA THR A 84 0.42 -11.51 -3.03
C THR A 84 1.75 -11.40 -3.79
N GLY A 85 1.72 -10.96 -5.04
CA GLY A 85 2.89 -10.81 -5.92
C GLY A 85 3.90 -9.73 -5.49
N GLU A 86 4.24 -9.63 -4.21
CA GLU A 86 5.08 -8.61 -3.57
C GLU A 86 6.55 -8.64 -4.05
N GLY A 87 6.94 -9.57 -4.92
CA GLY A 87 8.25 -9.60 -5.57
C GLY A 87 8.33 -8.91 -6.95
N ARG A 88 7.23 -8.46 -7.56
CA ARG A 88 7.25 -7.94 -8.95
C ARG A 88 7.31 -6.42 -9.05
N VAL A 89 6.85 -5.69 -8.03
CA VAL A 89 6.71 -4.22 -8.12
C VAL A 89 7.99 -3.47 -7.73
N TYR A 90 8.87 -4.07 -6.91
CA TYR A 90 10.13 -3.44 -6.48
C TYR A 90 11.39 -3.90 -7.22
N ARG A 91 11.30 -4.82 -8.19
CA ARG A 91 12.44 -5.30 -9.01
C ARG A 91 12.74 -4.41 -10.22
N ASN A 92 12.68 -3.08 -10.05
CA ASN A 92 13.12 -2.11 -11.05
C ASN A 92 14.29 -1.26 -10.52
N GLN A 93 15.21 -1.86 -9.74
CA GLN A 93 16.39 -1.18 -9.21
C GLN A 93 17.64 -1.27 -10.08
N ASP A 94 17.60 -1.95 -11.23
CA ASP A 94 18.75 -2.00 -12.16
C ASP A 94 18.77 -0.85 -13.17
N ARG A 95 17.92 0.17 -13.00
CA ARG A 95 18.00 1.43 -13.74
C ARG A 95 18.05 2.57 -12.73
N ASN A 96 19.25 3.05 -12.44
CA ASN A 96 19.48 4.28 -11.70
C ASN A 96 19.61 5.44 -12.72
N PRO A 97 18.54 6.21 -13.01
CA PRO A 97 18.61 7.34 -13.94
C PRO A 97 19.48 8.50 -13.43
N LEU A 98 19.89 8.51 -12.15
CA LEU A 98 20.81 9.53 -11.62
C LEU A 98 22.29 9.18 -11.86
N ALA A 99 22.66 7.93 -12.16
CA ALA A 99 24.06 7.57 -12.43
C ALA A 99 24.52 8.01 -13.83
N ASP A 100 23.60 8.13 -14.79
CA ASP A 100 23.90 8.49 -16.17
C ASP A 100 23.95 10.02 -16.39
N ALA A 101 23.48 10.82 -15.43
CA ALA A 101 23.37 12.27 -15.54
C ALA A 101 24.64 13.05 -15.12
N ASP A 102 25.58 12.41 -14.41
CA ASP A 102 26.78 13.08 -13.87
C ASP A 102 28.02 12.98 -14.79
N GLN A 103 27.87 12.40 -15.98
CA GLN A 103 28.99 12.21 -16.94
C GLN A 103 29.06 13.27 -18.06
N GLY A 104 28.28 14.35 -17.96
CA GLY A 104 28.14 15.34 -19.04
C GLY A 104 29.01 16.60 -18.97
N GLU A 105 29.56 16.99 -17.82
CA GLU A 105 30.11 18.35 -17.67
C GLU A 105 31.37 18.40 -16.79
N ARG A 106 32.52 17.98 -17.32
CA ARG A 106 33.83 18.46 -16.84
C ARG A 106 34.78 18.77 -18.01
N SER A 107 34.79 20.06 -18.35
CA SER A 107 36.00 20.86 -18.55
C SER A 107 36.97 20.45 -19.67
N GLY A 108 36.80 21.07 -20.85
CA GLY A 108 37.94 21.37 -21.73
C GLY A 108 38.74 22.56 -21.18
N PRO A 109 40.07 22.61 -21.33
CA PRO A 109 40.89 23.65 -20.73
C PRO A 109 40.73 25.00 -21.44
N ASP A 110 40.54 26.05 -20.63
CA ASP A 110 40.68 27.47 -20.97
C ASP A 110 42.11 27.75 -21.48
N ASP A 111 42.30 27.91 -22.80
CA ASP A 111 43.57 28.34 -23.40
C ASP A 111 43.66 29.88 -23.38
N ASN A 112 43.94 30.43 -22.20
CA ASN A 112 44.35 31.82 -22.01
C ASN A 112 45.74 32.02 -22.65
N ARG A 113 45.77 32.50 -23.89
CA ARG A 113 46.98 33.06 -24.52
C ARG A 113 47.09 34.55 -24.25
N ASP A 114 47.85 34.87 -23.21
CA ASP A 114 48.51 36.16 -22.97
C ASP A 114 49.84 35.83 -22.23
N GLY A 115 51.06 36.23 -22.60
CA GLY A 115 51.62 37.08 -23.64
C GLY A 115 53.16 37.18 -23.45
N GLY A 116 53.88 37.82 -24.38
CA GLY A 116 55.29 38.29 -24.22
C GLY A 116 56.30 37.67 -25.20
N ARG A 117 56.68 38.36 -26.30
CA ARG A 117 57.83 39.30 -26.48
C ARG A 117 59.21 38.60 -26.42
N PRO A 118 60.25 39.02 -27.18
CA PRO A 118 60.60 40.38 -27.62
C PRO A 118 60.42 40.68 -29.12
#